data_AF-A0A0C3QEB0-F1
#
_entry.id   AF-A0A0C3QEB0-F1
#
_cell.length_a   1.000
_cell.length_b   1.000
_cell.length_c   1.000
_cell.angle_alpha   90.00
_cell.angle_beta   90.00
_cell.angle_gamma   90.00
#
_symmetry.space_group_name_H-M   'P 1'
#
loop_
_entity.id
_entity.type
_entity.pdbx_description
1 polymer ?
#
loop_
_entity_poly.entity_id
_entity_poly.type
_entity_poly.pdbx_seq_one_letter_code
_entity_poly.pdbx_strand_id
1 'polypeptide(L)'
;MEDPTAEITDVVKSLTTTQSPEVQLEAIQTYFTPNAAFDHPLAKVLPGSHSRQRVVGLYQWYKIMSPNIALDIKSIGKQQICKVKAT
;
A
#
# COMPACT_ATOMS: atom_id res chain seq x y z
N MET A 1 -9.83 -5.48 7.34
CA MET A 1 -10.27 -5.58 5.94
C MET A 1 -11.06 -6.86 5.86
N GLU A 2 -12.38 -6.73 5.70
CA GLU A 2 -13.34 -7.83 5.81
C GLU A 2 -13.66 -8.42 4.42
N ASP A 3 -13.85 -7.56 3.40
CA ASP A 3 -13.91 -7.95 1.99
C ASP A 3 -12.75 -7.34 1.19
N PRO A 4 -11.63 -8.06 1.04
CA PRO A 4 -10.44 -7.51 0.40
C PRO A 4 -10.62 -7.15 -1.07
N THR A 5 -11.57 -7.76 -1.80
CA THR A 5 -11.74 -7.41 -3.23
C THR A 5 -12.57 -6.16 -3.43
N ALA A 6 -13.55 -5.93 -2.55
CA ALA A 6 -14.28 -4.67 -2.56
C ALA A 6 -13.41 -3.52 -2.04
N GLU A 7 -12.69 -3.74 -0.93
CA GLU A 7 -11.99 -2.66 -0.20
C GLU A 7 -10.65 -2.23 -0.84
N ILE A 8 -9.92 -3.12 -1.52
CA ILE A 8 -8.54 -2.82 -1.97
C ILE A 8 -8.46 -1.62 -2.91
N THR A 9 -9.52 -1.37 -3.70
CA THR A 9 -9.56 -0.22 -4.60
C THR A 9 -9.47 1.10 -3.84
N ASP A 10 -10.21 1.20 -2.75
CA ASP A 10 -10.25 2.41 -1.93
C ASP A 10 -8.97 2.56 -1.10
N VAL A 11 -8.37 1.45 -0.68
CA VAL A 11 -7.04 1.45 -0.06
C VAL A 11 -5.99 2.01 -1.02
N VAL A 12 -5.93 1.52 -2.27
CA VAL A 12 -4.94 2.00 -3.25
C VAL A 12 -5.16 3.48 -3.60
N LYS A 13 -6.41 3.92 -3.75
CA LYS A 13 -6.76 5.32 -4.02
C LYS A 13 -6.40 6.22 -2.84
N SER A 14 -6.74 5.84 -1.60
CA SER A 14 -6.39 6.62 -0.41
C SER A 14 -4.88 6.75 -0.21
N LEU A 15 -4.09 5.75 -0.63
CA LEU A 15 -2.63 5.82 -0.60
C LEU A 15 -2.01 6.72 -1.68
N THR A 16 -2.57 6.75 -2.89
CA THR A 16 -1.88 7.33 -4.06
C THR A 16 -2.53 8.58 -4.63
N THR A 17 -3.87 8.67 -4.60
CA THR A 17 -4.60 9.76 -5.25
C THR A 17 -5.07 10.83 -4.28
N THR A 18 -5.08 10.55 -2.97
CA THR A 18 -5.49 11.55 -1.96
C THR A 18 -4.62 12.81 -2.03
N GLN A 19 -5.25 13.97 -1.76
CA GLN A 19 -4.52 15.24 -1.59
C GLN A 19 -4.21 15.53 -0.12
N SER A 20 -4.89 14.86 0.82
CA SER A 20 -4.67 15.06 2.25
C SER A 20 -3.53 14.16 2.76
N PRO A 21 -2.43 14.73 3.29
CA PRO A 21 -1.35 13.96 3.89
C PRO A 21 -1.81 13.15 5.10
N GLU A 22 -2.80 13.64 5.84
CA GLU A 22 -3.35 12.95 7.01
C GLU A 22 -4.09 11.67 6.62
N VAL A 23 -4.91 11.73 5.58
CA VAL A 23 -5.61 10.55 5.03
C VAL A 23 -4.60 9.52 4.51
N GLN A 24 -3.54 9.98 3.84
CA GLN A 24 -2.49 9.08 3.36
C GLN A 24 -1.76 8.40 4.54
N LEU A 25 -1.44 9.17 5.58
CA LEU A 25 -0.80 8.66 6.79
C LEU A 25 -1.69 7.64 7.51
N GLU A 26 -2.97 7.96 7.69
CA GLU A 26 -3.96 7.07 8.31
C GLU A 26 -4.11 5.77 7.53
N ALA A 27 -4.17 5.83 6.19
CA ALA A 27 -4.22 4.65 5.35
C ALA A 27 -2.99 3.75 5.54
N ILE A 28 -1.79 4.33 5.61
CA ILE A 28 -0.57 3.56 5.88
C ILE A 28 -0.60 2.96 7.29
N GLN A 29 -1.03 3.71 8.31
CA GLN A 29 -1.08 3.21 9.68
C GLN A 29 -2.12 2.08 9.86
N THR A 30 -3.22 2.15 9.13
CA THR A 30 -4.33 1.19 9.18
C THR A 30 -4.01 -0.10 8.43
N TYR A 31 -3.48 0.02 7.20
CA TYR A 31 -3.34 -1.12 6.30
C TYR A 31 -1.94 -1.73 6.24
N PHE A 32 -0.89 -1.04 6.71
CA PHE A 32 0.48 -1.57 6.71
C PHE A 32 0.90 -2.08 8.09
N THR A 33 1.58 -3.23 8.09
CA THR A 33 2.20 -3.75 9.32
C THR A 33 3.34 -2.84 9.79
N PRO A 34 3.67 -2.82 11.10
CA PRO A 34 4.78 -2.01 11.63
C PRO A 34 6.14 -2.29 10.96
N ASN A 35 6.31 -3.51 10.46
CA ASN A 35 7.52 -4.02 9.79
C ASN A 35 7.34 -4.20 8.27
N ALA A 36 6.42 -3.45 7.64
CA ALA A 36 6.16 -3.55 6.20
C ALA A 36 7.41 -3.30 5.34
N ALA A 37 7.53 -4.06 4.27
CA ALA A 37 8.52 -3.86 3.22
C ALA A 37 7.89 -3.10 2.04
N PHE A 38 8.73 -2.45 1.24
CA PHE A 38 8.31 -1.78 0.02
C PHE A 38 9.32 -2.08 -1.08
N ASP A 39 8.84 -2.61 -2.21
CA ASP A 39 9.68 -2.94 -3.36
C ASP A 39 9.18 -2.16 -4.58
N HIS A 40 9.86 -1.07 -4.90
CA HIS A 40 9.54 -0.22 -6.03
C HIS A 40 10.78 0.01 -6.88
N PRO A 41 10.65 0.16 -8.22
CA PRO A 41 11.79 0.28 -9.12
C PRO A 41 12.83 1.33 -8.73
N LEU A 42 12.39 2.44 -8.13
CA LEU A 42 13.26 3.55 -7.74
C LEU A 42 13.69 3.54 -6.27
N ALA A 43 13.02 2.76 -5.41
CA ALA A 43 13.27 2.78 -3.97
C ALA A 43 12.84 1.48 -3.30
N LYS A 44 13.63 1.02 -2.35
CA LYS A 44 13.37 -0.20 -1.58
C LYS A 44 13.40 0.10 -0.08
N VAL A 45 12.40 -0.39 0.63
CA VAL A 45 12.37 -0.41 2.10
C VAL A 45 12.40 -1.86 2.55
N LEU A 46 13.49 -2.24 3.20
CA LEU A 46 13.61 -3.56 3.83
C LEU A 46 12.69 -3.65 5.06
N PRO A 47 12.07 -4.83 5.32
CA PRO A 47 11.25 -5.04 6.50
C PRO A 47 12.12 -4.95 7.75
N GLY A 48 11.57 -4.37 8.83
CA GLY A 48 12.27 -4.28 10.10
C GLY A 48 11.71 -3.19 11.00
N SER A 49 12.42 -2.90 12.08
CA SER A 49 12.04 -1.81 12.98
C SER A 49 11.95 -0.48 12.22
N HIS A 50 10.87 0.23 12.49
CA HIS A 50 10.54 1.51 11.88
C HIS A 50 10.38 1.51 10.35
N SER A 51 10.23 0.35 9.71
CA SER A 51 10.11 0.29 8.25
C SER A 51 8.82 0.96 7.75
N ARG A 52 7.73 0.87 8.52
CA ARG A 52 6.49 1.59 8.19
C ARG A 52 6.67 3.11 8.15
N GLN A 53 7.43 3.72 9.08
CA GLN A 53 7.72 5.16 9.00
C GLN A 53 8.52 5.52 7.73
N ARG A 54 9.44 4.63 7.30
CA ARG A 54 10.17 4.84 6.03
C ARG A 54 9.22 4.80 4.82
N VAL A 55 8.23 3.90 4.84
CA VAL A 55 7.19 3.84 3.81
C VAL A 55 6.37 5.13 3.78
N VAL A 56 6.01 5.70 4.94
CA VAL A 56 5.33 7.02 5.02
C VAL A 56 6.15 8.10 4.32
N GLY A 57 7.43 8.24 4.67
CA GLY A 57 8.30 9.24 4.05
C GLY A 57 8.41 9.07 2.53
N LEU A 58 8.39 7.82 2.07
CA LEU A 58 8.46 7.52 0.63
C LEU A 58 7.19 7.94 -0.12
N TYR A 59 6.00 7.65 0.43
CA TYR A 59 4.74 8.11 -0.17
C TYR A 59 4.62 9.64 -0.18
N GLN A 60 5.07 10.32 0.87
CA GLN A 60 5.13 11.78 0.92
C GLN A 60 6.09 12.35 -0.13
N TRP A 61 7.28 11.75 -0.28
CA TRP A 61 8.26 12.15 -1.28
C TRP A 61 7.72 12.00 -2.71
N TYR A 62 7.04 10.88 -3.01
CA TYR A 62 6.39 10.70 -4.31
C TYR A 62 5.27 11.71 -4.56
N LYS A 63 4.52 12.11 -3.53
CA LYS A 63 3.49 13.14 -3.67
C LYS A 63 4.06 14.50 -4.01
N ILE A 64 5.25 14.84 -3.49
CA ILE A 64 5.96 16.07 -3.86
C ILE A 64 6.40 16.01 -5.33
N MET A 65 6.94 14.87 -5.78
CA MET A 65 7.41 14.72 -7.16
C MET A 65 6.28 14.64 -8.18
N SER A 66 5.14 14.03 -7.82
CA SER A 66 3.97 13.89 -8.68
C SER A 66 2.71 14.27 -7.89
N PRO A 67 2.37 15.57 -7.81
CA PRO A 67 1.23 16.04 -7.01
C PRO A 67 -0.11 15.50 -7.50
N ASN A 68 -0.26 15.31 -8.80
CA ASN A 68 -1.48 14.84 -9.44
C ASN A 68 -1.27 13.42 -9.98
N ILE A 69 -1.90 12.44 -9.33
CA ILE A 69 -1.81 11.03 -9.72
C ILE A 69 -3.21 10.58 -10.14
N ALA A 70 -3.35 10.17 -11.40
CA ALA A 70 -4.55 9.52 -11.91
C ALA A 70 -4.26 8.02 -12.05
N LEU A 71 -5.07 7.20 -11.38
CA LEU A 71 -4.91 5.74 -11.34
C LEU A 71 -6.23 5.07 -11.68
N ASP A 72 -6.16 4.03 -12.51
CA ASP A 72 -7.30 3.18 -12.84
C ASP A 72 -6.96 1.70 -12.60
N ILE A 73 -7.84 0.98 -11.90
CA ILE A 73 -7.62 -0.41 -11.51
C ILE A 73 -8.34 -1.31 -12.49
N LYS A 74 -7.57 -2.07 -13.28
CA LYS A 74 -8.12 -2.94 -14.35
C LYS A 74 -8.49 -4.34 -13.87
N SER A 75 -7.83 -4.85 -12.84
CA SER A 75 -8.02 -6.22 -12.35
C SER A 75 -7.63 -6.35 -10.89
N ILE A 76 -8.34 -7.21 -10.15
CA ILE A 76 -8.06 -7.55 -8.76
C ILE A 76 -7.92 -9.07 -8.67
N GLY A 77 -6.74 -9.55 -8.27
CA GLY A 77 -6.48 -10.96 -8.05
C GLY A 77 -6.56 -11.33 -6.57
N LYS A 78 -7.32 -12.37 -6.22
CA LYS A 78 -7.22 -13.02 -4.90
C LYS A 78 -6.24 -14.19 -5.02
N GLN A 79 -5.19 -14.19 -4.21
CA GLN A 79 -4.35 -15.38 -4.08
C GLN A 79 -5.07 -16.39 -3.17
N GLN A 80 -5.63 -17.43 -3.77
CA GLN A 80 -6.14 -18.56 -3.01
C GLN A 80 -4.97 -19.45 -2.63
N ILE A 81 -4.74 -19.61 -1.32
CA ILE A 81 -3.75 -20.58 -0.83
C ILE A 81 -4.30 -21.97 -1.19
N CYS A 82 -3.76 -22.57 -2.25
CA CYS A 82 -4.05 -23.96 -2.60
C CYS A 82 -3.56 -24.82 -1.44
N LYS A 83 -4.49 -25.31 -0.61
CA LYS A 83 -4.18 -26.38 0.35
C LYS A 83 -3.81 -27.62 -0.45
N VAL A 84 -2.51 -27.86 -0.62
CA VAL A 84 -2.01 -29.13 -1.14
C VAL A 84 -2.50 -30.19 -0.16
N LYS A 85 -3.45 -31.03 -0.58
CA LYS A 85 -3.88 -32.19 0.20
C LYS A 85 -2.67 -33.10 0.32
N ALA A 86 -2.05 -33.12 1.50
CA ALA A 86 -1.10 -34.15 1.86
C ALA A 86 -1.86 -35.49 1.78
N THR A 87 -1.42 -36.34 0.86
CA THR A 87 -1.88 -37.73 0.72
C THR A 87 -0.98 -38.61 1.57
#